data_AF-A0A9W4TS53-F1
#
_entry.id   AF-A0A9W4TS53-F1
#
_cell.length_a   1.000
_cell.length_b   1.000
_cell.length_c   1.000
_cell.angle_alpha   90.00
_cell.angle_beta   90.00
_cell.angle_gamma   90.00
#
_symmetry.space_group_name_H-M   'P 1'
#
loop_
_entity.id
_entity.type
_entity.pdbx_description
1 polymer ?
#
loop_
_entity_poly.entity_id
_entity_poly.type
_entity_poly.pdbx_seq_one_letter_code
_entity_poly.pdbx_strand_id
1 'polypeptide(L)'
;MHYNNTKGVYTYLFIICFLIILPWIWIKFCSTNSVLLDEVDIKIPIYIQFANEQFKFPDLIVATQFQLDSELKHLTNKSLKVELIDKLENNLYEQNQSNFEDNYIVDLVLSDENSLAISSDKLNAYVLYTLDSIYANDLPFLISQTVLYHLIYNKYII
;
A
#
# COMPACT_ATOMS: atom_id res chain seq x y z
N MET A 1 -70.64 -14.71 -32.30
CA MET A 1 -69.23 -14.99 -32.64
C MET A 1 -68.39 -13.88 -31.99
N HIS A 2 -68.10 -14.00 -30.68
CA HIS A 2 -67.37 -12.99 -29.91
C HIS A 2 -65.92 -13.47 -29.76
N TYR A 3 -65.02 -12.87 -30.53
CA TYR A 3 -63.60 -13.21 -30.54
C TYR A 3 -62.90 -12.57 -29.33
N ASN A 4 -62.18 -13.39 -28.57
CA ASN A 4 -61.49 -13.07 -27.31
C ASN A 4 -60.43 -11.97 -27.49
N ASN A 5 -60.81 -10.72 -27.26
CA ASN A 5 -59.91 -9.56 -27.30
C ASN A 5 -59.16 -9.31 -25.97
N THR A 6 -59.40 -10.15 -24.96
CA THR A 6 -58.83 -9.98 -23.61
C THR A 6 -57.40 -10.51 -23.49
N LYS A 7 -57.03 -11.54 -24.26
CA LYS A 7 -55.70 -12.18 -24.15
C LYS A 7 -54.54 -11.27 -24.58
N GLY A 8 -54.76 -10.40 -25.58
CA GLY A 8 -53.72 -9.47 -26.06
C GLY A 8 -53.43 -8.33 -25.09
N VAL A 9 -54.42 -7.88 -24.31
CA VAL A 9 -54.26 -6.76 -23.37
C VAL A 9 -53.35 -7.14 -22.20
N TYR A 10 -53.49 -8.37 -21.68
CA TYR A 10 -52.66 -8.86 -20.59
C TYR A 10 -51.19 -9.05 -20.99
N THR A 11 -50.91 -9.43 -22.25
CA THR A 11 -49.52 -9.58 -22.72
C THR A 11 -48.82 -8.22 -22.85
N TYR A 12 -49.51 -7.17 -23.32
CA TYR A 12 -48.92 -5.83 -23.38
C TYR A 12 -48.66 -5.22 -22.00
N LEU A 13 -49.59 -5.42 -21.05
CA LEU A 13 -49.40 -4.98 -19.67
C LEU A 13 -48.20 -5.64 -19.00
N PHE A 14 -47.96 -6.92 -19.26
CA PHE A 14 -46.83 -7.66 -18.69
C PHE A 14 -45.48 -7.16 -19.22
N ILE A 15 -45.40 -6.85 -20.52
CA ILE A 15 -44.18 -6.32 -21.17
C ILE A 15 -43.84 -4.92 -20.63
N ILE A 16 -44.84 -4.05 -20.47
CA ILE A 16 -44.63 -2.71 -19.92
C ILE A 16 -44.15 -2.77 -18.48
N CYS A 17 -44.71 -3.66 -17.67
CA CYS A 17 -44.29 -3.87 -16.28
C CYS A 17 -42.82 -4.33 -16.20
N PHE A 18 -42.41 -5.26 -17.06
CA PHE A 18 -41.02 -5.71 -17.14
C PHE A 18 -40.05 -4.58 -17.54
N LEU A 19 -40.42 -3.75 -18.52
CA LEU A 19 -39.57 -2.63 -18.97
C LEU A 19 -39.40 -1.54 -17.90
N ILE A 20 -40.36 -1.36 -17.01
CA ILE A 20 -40.29 -0.34 -15.96
C ILE A 20 -39.52 -0.86 -14.73
N ILE A 21 -39.60 -2.15 -14.42
CA ILE A 21 -39.00 -2.71 -13.19
C ILE A 21 -37.55 -3.16 -13.41
N LEU A 22 -37.21 -3.65 -14.62
CA LEU A 22 -35.86 -4.10 -14.96
C LEU A 22 -34.76 -3.05 -14.72
N PRO A 23 -34.94 -1.75 -15.07
CA PRO A 23 -33.94 -0.73 -14.79
C PRO A 23 -33.63 -0.57 -13.31
N TRP A 24 -34.65 -0.65 -12.45
CA TRP A 24 -34.49 -0.49 -11.00
C TRP A 24 -33.84 -1.72 -10.35
N ILE A 25 -34.17 -2.92 -10.85
CA ILE A 25 -33.49 -4.16 -10.44
C ILE A 25 -32.02 -4.11 -10.86
N TRP A 26 -31.73 -3.65 -12.08
CA TRP A 26 -30.36 -3.53 -12.59
C TRP A 26 -29.54 -2.50 -11.80
N ILE A 27 -30.11 -1.34 -11.49
CA ILE A 27 -29.47 -0.31 -10.65
C ILE A 27 -29.16 -0.88 -9.25
N LYS A 28 -30.10 -1.60 -8.64
CA LYS A 28 -29.90 -2.22 -7.32
C LYS A 28 -28.82 -3.32 -7.35
N PHE A 29 -28.78 -4.12 -8.42
CA PHE A 29 -27.76 -5.15 -8.64
C PHE A 29 -26.37 -4.55 -8.90
N CYS A 30 -26.29 -3.46 -9.68
CA CYS A 30 -25.03 -2.74 -9.88
C CYS A 30 -24.53 -2.06 -8.60
N SER A 31 -25.44 -1.54 -7.75
CA SER A 31 -25.08 -0.87 -6.51
C SER A 31 -24.58 -1.82 -5.41
N THR A 32 -24.98 -3.09 -5.41
CA THR A 32 -24.53 -4.06 -4.40
C THR A 32 -23.14 -4.64 -4.67
N ASN A 33 -22.67 -4.57 -5.92
CA ASN A 33 -21.39 -5.16 -6.31
C ASN A 33 -20.19 -4.21 -6.11
N SER A 34 -20.41 -2.94 -5.81
CA SER A 34 -19.32 -1.96 -5.56
C SER A 34 -18.86 -1.87 -4.10
N VAL A 35 -19.53 -2.58 -3.18
CA VAL A 35 -19.27 -2.49 -1.73
C VAL A 35 -18.52 -3.72 -1.17
N LEU A 36 -18.34 -4.77 -1.98
CA LEU A 36 -17.71 -6.04 -1.61
C LEU A 36 -16.44 -6.34 -2.43
N LEU A 37 -15.68 -5.32 -2.83
CA LEU A 37 -14.27 -5.54 -3.13
C LEU A 37 -13.54 -5.34 -1.81
N ASP A 38 -13.42 -6.47 -1.12
CA ASP A 38 -12.84 -6.63 0.19
C ASP A 38 -11.59 -5.76 0.38
N GLU A 39 -11.60 -5.14 1.55
CA GLU A 39 -10.51 -4.51 2.27
C GLU A 39 -9.33 -5.50 2.38
N VAL A 40 -8.54 -5.64 1.32
CA VAL A 40 -7.34 -6.48 1.36
C VAL A 40 -6.31 -5.75 2.20
N ASP A 41 -6.14 -6.19 3.45
CA ASP A 41 -5.03 -5.85 4.33
C ASP A 41 -3.71 -6.35 3.72
N ILE A 42 -3.18 -5.61 2.74
CA ILE A 42 -1.87 -5.90 2.15
C ILE A 42 -0.83 -5.49 3.18
N LYS A 43 -0.10 -6.48 3.71
CA LYS A 43 1.05 -6.26 4.60
C LYS A 43 2.35 -6.30 3.80
N ILE A 44 3.06 -5.18 3.73
CA ILE A 44 4.34 -5.08 3.01
C ILE A 44 5.48 -5.03 4.02
N PRO A 45 6.30 -6.09 4.13
CA PRO A 45 7.48 -6.07 4.97
C PRO A 45 8.57 -5.23 4.30
N ILE A 46 9.14 -4.28 5.04
CA ILE A 46 10.26 -3.46 4.57
C ILE A 46 11.38 -3.53 5.60
N TYR A 47 12.54 -3.95 5.14
CA TYR A 47 13.67 -4.18 6.00
C TYR A 47 14.55 -2.95 6.09
N ILE A 48 14.84 -2.49 7.30
CA ILE A 48 15.74 -1.37 7.53
C ILE A 48 17.05 -1.89 8.11
N GLN A 49 18.17 -1.53 7.49
CA GLN A 49 19.49 -1.92 7.97
C GLN A 49 20.47 -0.74 7.86
N PHE A 50 21.51 -0.77 8.69
CA PHE A 50 22.60 0.19 8.64
C PHE A 50 23.71 -0.36 7.77
N ALA A 51 24.15 0.41 6.78
CA ALA A 51 25.31 0.04 5.98
C ALA A 51 26.60 0.04 6.83
N ASN A 52 26.64 0.87 7.88
CA ASN A 52 27.77 1.00 8.80
C ASN A 52 27.32 0.76 10.24
N GLU A 53 28.02 -0.12 10.98
CA GLU A 53 27.67 -0.53 12.36
C GLU A 53 27.86 0.56 13.44
N GLN A 54 28.27 1.77 13.05
CA GLN A 54 28.69 2.82 13.99
C GLN A 54 27.52 3.46 14.77
N PHE A 55 26.30 3.38 14.24
CA PHE A 55 25.12 3.99 14.85
C PHE A 55 24.03 2.94 15.08
N LYS A 56 23.39 3.02 16.25
CA LYS A 56 22.22 2.21 16.60
C LYS A 56 21.14 3.15 17.11
N PHE A 57 19.97 3.09 16.47
CA PHE A 57 18.82 3.91 16.83
C PHE A 57 17.67 2.96 17.23
N PRO A 58 17.56 2.60 18.51
CA PRO A 58 16.62 1.58 18.98
C PRO A 58 15.14 1.98 18.81
N ASP A 59 14.86 3.26 18.71
CA ASP A 59 13.53 3.84 18.52
C ASP A 59 13.22 4.18 17.06
N LEU A 60 14.21 4.13 16.16
CA LEU A 60 14.04 4.59 14.78
C LEU A 60 12.95 3.82 14.04
N ILE A 61 12.88 2.51 14.22
CA ILE A 61 11.86 1.69 13.56
C ILE A 61 10.47 2.07 14.04
N VAL A 62 10.30 2.25 15.36
CA VAL A 62 9.01 2.65 15.96
C VAL A 62 8.61 4.05 15.51
N ALA A 63 9.55 5.01 15.53
CA ALA A 63 9.32 6.38 15.10
C ALA A 63 8.98 6.46 13.61
N THR A 64 9.70 5.70 12.77
CA THR A 64 9.45 5.64 11.33
C THR A 64 8.11 4.99 11.04
N GLN A 65 7.76 3.90 11.73
CA GLN A 65 6.46 3.24 11.57
C GLN A 65 5.33 4.21 11.93
N PHE A 66 5.47 4.99 13.01
CA PHE A 66 4.49 5.99 13.39
C PHE A 66 4.32 7.07 12.31
N GLN A 67 5.43 7.61 11.78
CA GLN A 67 5.38 8.60 10.70
C GLN A 67 4.72 8.00 9.46
N LEU A 68 5.11 6.79 9.08
CA LEU A 68 4.63 6.10 7.90
C LEU A 68 3.13 5.78 7.99
N ASP A 69 2.66 5.29 9.13
CA ASP A 69 1.24 5.04 9.39
C ASP A 69 0.42 6.33 9.33
N SER A 70 1.00 7.46 9.75
CA SER A 70 0.36 8.76 9.65
C SER A 70 0.24 9.20 8.19
N GLU A 71 1.32 9.11 7.41
CA GLU A 71 1.35 9.49 6.00
C GLU A 71 0.44 8.59 5.13
N LEU A 72 0.43 7.28 5.38
CA LEU A 72 -0.43 6.33 4.66
C LEU A 72 -1.92 6.70 4.76
N LYS A 73 -2.37 7.13 5.93
CA LYS A 73 -3.76 7.59 6.14
C LYS A 73 -4.11 8.79 5.27
N HIS A 74 -3.12 9.61 4.91
CA HIS A 74 -3.32 10.77 4.04
C HIS A 74 -3.23 10.42 2.55
N LEU A 75 -2.43 9.41 2.20
CA LEU A 75 -2.20 9.01 0.81
C LEU A 75 -3.27 8.07 0.26
N THR A 76 -3.86 7.20 1.09
CA THR A 76 -4.83 6.21 0.61
C THR A 76 -5.98 5.96 1.58
N ASN A 77 -7.17 5.73 1.02
CA ASN A 77 -8.33 5.22 1.75
C ASN A 77 -8.41 3.69 1.72
N LYS A 78 -7.45 3.01 1.06
CA LYS A 78 -7.36 1.54 1.05
C LYS A 78 -6.75 1.06 2.36
N SER A 79 -7.13 -0.13 2.82
CA SER A 79 -6.47 -0.79 3.97
C SER A 79 -5.11 -1.36 3.56
N LEU A 80 -4.17 -0.48 3.27
CA LEU A 80 -2.77 -0.84 3.04
C LEU A 80 -2.02 -0.70 4.36
N LYS A 81 -1.36 -1.77 4.79
CA LYS A 81 -0.50 -1.75 5.97
C LYS A 81 0.94 -2.03 5.56
N VAL A 82 1.83 -1.11 5.87
CA VAL A 82 3.26 -1.31 5.67
C VAL A 82 3.86 -1.62 7.02
N GLU A 83 4.71 -2.63 7.07
CA GLU A 83 5.35 -3.09 8.30
C GLU A 83 6.86 -2.99 8.15
N LEU A 84 7.47 -2.10 8.93
CA LEU A 84 8.90 -1.95 9.00
C LEU A 84 9.47 -3.04 9.91
N ILE A 85 10.37 -3.85 9.37
CA ILE A 85 11.04 -4.92 10.09
C ILE A 85 12.45 -4.46 10.44
N ASP A 86 12.70 -4.37 11.74
CA ASP A 86 14.01 -4.10 12.28
C ASP A 86 14.96 -5.25 11.92
N LYS A 87 16.02 -4.91 11.22
CA LYS A 87 17.06 -5.83 10.81
C LYS A 87 18.41 -5.46 11.46
N LEU A 88 18.42 -4.57 12.46
CA LEU A 88 19.59 -4.15 13.23
C LEU A 88 20.05 -5.15 14.31
N GLU A 89 19.15 -5.99 14.84
CA GLU A 89 19.44 -6.75 16.06
C GLU A 89 19.97 -8.18 15.84
N ASN A 90 19.83 -8.77 14.65
CA ASN A 90 20.13 -10.18 14.45
C ASN A 90 21.42 -10.41 13.66
N ASN A 91 22.45 -10.93 14.33
CA ASN A 91 23.65 -11.55 13.73
C ASN A 91 23.36 -12.83 12.89
N LEU A 92 22.13 -13.00 12.39
CA LEU A 92 21.68 -14.15 11.59
C LEU A 92 21.82 -13.92 10.07
N TYR A 93 22.47 -12.83 9.67
CA TYR A 93 22.57 -12.40 8.27
C TYR A 93 23.39 -13.33 7.37
N GLU A 94 24.31 -14.11 7.92
CA GLU A 94 25.18 -14.93 7.07
C GLU A 94 24.52 -16.22 6.56
N GLN A 95 23.38 -16.66 7.11
CA GLN A 95 22.81 -17.97 6.73
C GLN A 95 21.59 -17.93 5.79
N ASN A 96 20.94 -16.78 5.57
CA ASN A 96 19.67 -16.74 4.83
C ASN A 96 19.63 -15.70 3.69
N GLN A 97 20.76 -15.41 3.03
CA GLN A 97 20.79 -14.53 1.85
C GLN A 97 19.94 -15.04 0.65
N SER A 98 19.55 -16.31 0.64
CA SER A 98 18.90 -16.96 -0.51
C SER A 98 17.39 -16.73 -0.66
N ASN A 99 16.72 -16.01 0.26
CA ASN A 99 15.27 -15.77 0.20
C ASN A 99 14.87 -14.27 0.12
N PHE A 100 15.81 -13.37 -0.16
CA PHE A 100 15.57 -11.93 -0.14
C PHE A 100 15.34 -11.27 -1.52
N GLU A 101 15.41 -12.03 -2.61
CA GLU A 101 15.35 -11.45 -3.97
C GLU A 101 14.05 -10.70 -4.29
N ASP A 102 12.98 -10.84 -3.50
CA ASP A 102 11.69 -10.16 -3.70
C ASP A 102 11.34 -9.12 -2.60
N ASN A 103 12.24 -8.89 -1.63
CA ASN A 103 11.95 -8.09 -0.45
C ASN A 103 12.46 -6.65 -0.56
N TYR A 104 11.70 -5.72 0.00
CA TYR A 104 12.07 -4.31 0.06
C TYR A 104 13.09 -4.05 1.15
N ILE A 105 14.20 -3.39 0.81
CA ILE A 105 15.29 -3.06 1.74
C ILE A 105 15.56 -1.55 1.69
N VAL A 106 15.78 -0.96 2.86
CA VAL A 106 16.25 0.41 3.03
C VAL A 106 17.58 0.39 3.78
N ASP A 107 18.64 0.77 3.07
CA ASP A 107 20.00 0.89 3.58
C ASP A 107 20.24 2.32 4.08
N LEU A 108 20.55 2.45 5.36
CA LEU A 108 20.91 3.72 5.98
C LEU A 108 22.42 3.91 5.89
N VAL A 109 22.84 4.93 5.15
CA VAL A 109 24.25 5.22 4.86
C VAL A 109 24.61 6.61 5.40
N LEU A 110 25.62 6.70 6.27
CA LEU A 110 26.14 8.00 6.68
C LEU A 110 26.89 8.66 5.51
N SER A 111 26.56 9.91 5.21
CA SER A 111 27.16 10.70 4.15
C SER A 111 27.35 12.16 4.56
N ASP A 112 28.02 12.93 3.72
CA ASP A 112 28.23 14.37 3.90
C ASP A 112 26.99 15.18 3.50
N GLU A 113 26.08 14.58 2.72
CA GLU A 113 24.84 15.20 2.28
C GLU A 113 23.64 14.24 2.36
N ASN A 114 22.45 14.82 2.58
CA ASN A 114 21.21 14.07 2.54
C ASN A 114 20.84 13.76 1.09
N SER A 115 20.77 12.49 0.74
CA SER A 115 20.38 12.07 -0.61
C SER A 115 19.70 10.71 -0.60
N LEU A 116 19.12 10.36 -1.74
CA LEU A 116 18.38 9.13 -1.94
C LEU A 116 18.88 8.47 -3.21
N ALA A 117 19.19 7.18 -3.12
CA ALA A 117 19.48 6.35 -4.28
C ALA A 117 18.59 5.11 -4.28
N ILE A 118 18.31 4.58 -5.46
CA ILE A 118 17.50 3.36 -5.64
C ILE A 118 18.31 2.42 -6.53
N SER A 119 18.40 1.16 -6.15
CA SER A 119 19.00 0.11 -6.98
C SER A 119 18.24 -0.08 -8.29
N SER A 120 18.91 -0.64 -9.30
CA SER A 120 18.27 -0.91 -10.59
C SER A 120 17.12 -1.92 -10.51
N ASP A 121 17.10 -2.78 -9.49
CA ASP A 121 16.02 -3.75 -9.23
C ASP A 121 14.80 -3.12 -8.53
N LYS A 122 14.90 -1.86 -8.07
CA LYS A 122 13.87 -1.11 -7.32
C LYS A 122 13.40 -1.77 -6.01
N LEU A 123 14.11 -2.78 -5.52
CA LEU A 123 13.83 -3.42 -4.25
C LEU A 123 14.66 -2.81 -3.12
N ASN A 124 15.82 -2.23 -3.45
CA ASN A 124 16.71 -1.63 -2.48
C ASN A 124 16.74 -0.10 -2.65
N ALA A 125 16.52 0.62 -1.56
CA ALA A 125 16.72 2.05 -1.48
C ALA A 125 17.84 2.38 -0.50
N TYR A 126 18.63 3.38 -0.83
CA TYR A 126 19.68 3.92 0.03
C TYR A 126 19.25 5.29 0.50
N VAL A 127 19.16 5.46 1.82
CA VAL A 127 18.94 6.75 2.47
C VAL A 127 20.28 7.21 2.98
N LEU A 128 20.88 8.16 2.27
CA LEU A 128 22.11 8.81 2.67
C LEU A 128 21.73 9.94 3.62
N TYR A 129 22.24 9.89 4.85
CA TYR A 129 21.91 10.85 5.91
C TYR A 129 23.17 11.47 6.50
N THR A 130 23.04 12.70 7.01
CA THR A 130 24.11 13.40 7.72
C THR A 130 23.94 13.30 9.24
N LEU A 131 24.99 13.67 9.98
CA LEU A 131 24.91 13.85 11.43
C LEU A 131 23.87 14.92 11.82
N ASP A 132 23.73 15.97 11.02
CA ASP A 132 22.74 17.02 11.26
C ASP A 132 21.31 16.48 11.20
N SER A 133 21.02 15.56 10.27
CA SER A 133 19.71 14.91 10.19
C SER A 133 19.42 13.96 11.34
N ILE A 134 20.46 13.39 11.97
CA ILE A 134 20.29 12.68 13.23
C ILE A 134 19.90 13.66 14.33
N TYR A 135 20.64 14.78 14.48
CA TYR A 135 20.37 15.76 15.52
C TYR A 135 19.02 16.46 15.37
N ALA A 136 18.55 16.65 14.14
CA ALA A 136 17.25 17.22 13.84
C ALA A 136 16.09 16.20 13.96
N ASN A 137 16.39 14.91 14.14
CA ASN A 137 15.42 13.81 14.13
C ASN A 137 14.66 13.69 12.80
N ASP A 138 15.36 13.89 11.68
CA ASP A 138 14.79 13.85 10.33
C ASP A 138 14.71 12.42 9.77
N LEU A 139 15.45 11.46 10.34
CA LEU A 139 15.53 10.09 9.81
C LEU A 139 14.17 9.41 9.64
N PRO A 140 13.23 9.47 10.62
CA PRO A 140 11.90 8.87 10.45
C PRO A 140 11.16 9.43 9.23
N PHE A 141 11.28 10.75 9.01
CA PHE A 141 10.68 11.41 7.86
C PHE A 141 11.34 10.93 6.56
N LEU A 142 12.68 11.02 6.45
CA LEU A 142 13.41 10.61 5.25
C LEU A 142 13.14 9.16 4.84
N ILE A 143 13.11 8.25 5.81
CA ILE A 143 12.82 6.84 5.56
C ILE A 143 11.37 6.66 5.11
N SER A 144 10.40 7.29 5.79
CA SER A 144 8.98 7.19 5.42
C SER A 144 8.73 7.67 3.98
N GLN A 145 9.33 8.78 3.59
CA GLN A 145 9.21 9.32 2.22
C GLN A 145 9.85 8.36 1.21
N THR A 146 11.02 7.82 1.53
CA THR A 146 11.72 6.82 0.70
C THR A 146 10.82 5.62 0.43
N VAL A 147 10.28 5.05 1.49
CA VAL A 147 9.41 3.89 1.41
C VAL A 147 8.15 4.19 0.58
N LEU A 148 7.45 5.26 0.91
CA LEU A 148 6.15 5.56 0.30
C LEU A 148 6.30 5.89 -1.18
N TYR A 149 7.19 6.82 -1.53
CA TYR A 149 7.27 7.35 -2.89
C TYR A 149 8.12 6.52 -3.83
N HIS A 150 9.10 5.78 -3.32
CA HIS A 150 10.06 5.08 -4.17
C HIS A 150 9.86 3.56 -4.20
N LEU A 151 9.42 2.95 -3.09
CA LEU A 151 9.21 1.50 -3.03
C LEU A 151 7.76 1.10 -3.27
N ILE A 152 6.82 1.84 -2.68
CA ILE A 152 5.40 1.45 -2.68
C ILE A 152 4.62 2.10 -3.82
N TYR A 153 4.74 3.42 -4.01
CA TYR A 153 3.94 4.17 -4.98
C TYR A 153 4.00 3.56 -6.39
N ASN A 154 5.19 3.15 -6.83
CA ASN A 154 5.40 2.59 -8.16
C ASN A 154 4.75 1.21 -8.37
N LYS A 155 4.58 0.41 -7.30
CA LYS A 155 4.07 -0.96 -7.39
C LYS A 155 2.57 -1.07 -7.10
N TYR A 156 2.04 -0.23 -6.21
CA TYR A 156 0.68 -0.39 -5.68
C TYR A 156 -0.34 0.63 -6.19
N ILE A 157 0.07 1.61 -7.01
CA ILE A 157 -0.77 2.72 -7.51
C ILE A 157 -1.74 3.18 -6.40
N ILE A 158 -1.13 3.81 -5.40
CA ILE A 158 -1.83 4.59 -4.39
C ILE A 158 -2.21 5.93 -5.01
#